data_AF-A0A952M3S4-F1
#
_entry.id   AF-A0A952M3S4-F1
#
_cell.length_a   1.000
_cell.length_b   1.000
_cell.length_c   1.000
_cell.angle_alpha   90.00
_cell.angle_beta   90.00
_cell.angle_gamma   90.00
#
_symmetry.space_group_name_H-M   'P 1'
#
loop_
_entity.id
_entity.type
_entity.pdbx_description
1 polymer ?
#
loop_
_entity_poly.entity_id
_entity_poly.type
_entity_poly.pdbx_seq_one_letter_code
_entity_poly.pdbx_strand_id
1 'polypeptide(L)'
;MCGICGVLNVGSDPVSQELIDKMMKPLEPRGPDDGGSYLDGELGFGHRRLSIIDLSSRSHQPMVDDATGLRIVFNGTIYNYPELRRELIERGHQFKSSGDTEVILKAFAEWGEDCVARLTGMFAFAIWSTRTRRLFVARDRLGIKPLYFTHDAQRFMFASDSRALLASGQIGTDFDPVGMHHHLTLHAVVPAPRTIFRDIKKVRPAHYLWVESDGRMTEHRYWTLSARRPEQSLSEDEWLEGVKAALKEAVRRRMEIADVPVGVLLSGGLDSSLLVGLLSEAGVNDLKTFTVGFSDQPEEAGNEFEYSDPVAARYGTDHHKFHVPDNDLLRRLPEAINAMAEPIVGQDAIGFYLLSEKVSEHVKVVQSGQGADEVFGGYFWYPEMHAASDEPDLQRFASRYFDRNHDDWLATISPALHLDSDPTSALVSRLLAEADGDEFLDSVLHMDVTTLIVDDPV
;
A
#
# COMPACT_ATOMS: atom_id res chain seq x y z
N MET A 1 1.54 11.16 1.45
CA MET A 1 0.36 10.41 0.94
C MET A 1 -0.89 10.96 1.60
N CYS A 2 -2.10 10.93 1.01
CA CYS A 2 -3.27 11.36 1.78
C CYS A 2 -3.55 10.46 3.01
N GLY A 3 -4.28 10.98 3.99
CA GLY A 3 -4.85 10.23 5.10
C GLY A 3 -6.37 10.25 5.03
N ILE A 4 -7.00 9.10 5.23
CA ILE A 4 -8.47 8.99 5.26
C ILE A 4 -8.93 8.30 6.53
N CYS A 5 -10.09 8.70 7.04
CA CYS A 5 -10.81 7.99 8.09
C CYS A 5 -12.32 8.15 7.94
N GLY A 6 -13.07 7.25 8.56
CA GLY A 6 -14.51 7.41 8.66
C GLY A 6 -15.16 6.47 9.66
N VAL A 7 -16.40 6.81 10.02
CA VAL A 7 -17.25 6.11 10.98
C VAL A 7 -18.64 6.00 10.37
N LEU A 8 -19.25 4.82 10.49
CA LEU A 8 -20.65 4.57 10.25
C LEU A 8 -21.25 3.94 11.50
N ASN A 9 -22.10 4.67 12.22
CA ASN A 9 -22.83 4.13 13.37
C ASN A 9 -23.99 3.24 12.92
N VAL A 10 -24.17 2.12 13.60
CA VAL A 10 -25.33 1.25 13.45
C VAL A 10 -26.51 1.87 14.17
N GLY A 11 -27.67 1.96 13.52
CA GLY A 11 -28.92 2.39 14.18
C GLY A 11 -29.23 3.90 14.13
N SER A 12 -28.67 4.64 13.16
CA SER A 12 -28.97 6.06 12.87
C SER A 12 -28.46 7.09 13.89
N ASP A 13 -27.74 6.67 14.93
CA ASP A 13 -27.15 7.61 15.89
C ASP A 13 -26.09 8.49 15.21
N PRO A 14 -26.12 9.82 15.42
CA PRO A 14 -25.22 10.71 14.71
C PRO A 14 -23.75 10.54 15.13
N VAL A 15 -22.85 10.60 14.16
CA VAL A 15 -21.40 10.68 14.41
C VAL A 15 -21.04 12.09 14.84
N SER A 16 -20.22 12.21 15.89
CA SER A 16 -19.78 13.50 16.39
C SER A 16 -18.55 14.02 15.63
N GLN A 17 -18.45 15.34 15.45
CA GLN A 17 -17.30 15.98 14.83
C GLN A 17 -16.02 15.70 15.62
N GLU A 18 -16.10 15.67 16.96
CA GLU A 18 -14.96 15.44 17.84
C GLU A 18 -14.35 14.05 17.65
N LEU A 19 -15.16 13.04 17.31
CA LEU A 19 -14.66 11.69 17.00
C LEU A 19 -13.82 11.71 15.72
N ILE A 20 -14.33 12.35 14.66
CA ILE A 20 -13.60 12.48 13.40
C ILE A 20 -12.31 13.30 13.59
N ASP A 21 -12.35 14.39 14.34
CA ASP A 21 -11.17 15.21 14.64
C ASP A 21 -10.07 14.42 15.36
N LYS A 22 -10.45 13.55 16.32
CA LYS A 22 -9.51 12.65 17.00
C LYS A 22 -8.85 11.68 16.02
N MET A 23 -9.61 11.08 15.11
CA MET A 23 -9.09 10.16 14.10
C MET A 23 -8.23 10.86 13.05
N MET A 24 -8.52 12.12 12.71
CA MET A 24 -7.74 12.89 11.74
C MET A 24 -6.39 13.37 12.27
N LYS A 25 -6.21 13.47 13.60
CA LYS A 25 -4.97 13.99 14.19
C LYS A 25 -3.73 13.14 13.87
N PRO A 26 -3.73 11.80 14.03
CA PRO A 26 -2.61 10.96 13.60
C PRO A 26 -2.33 10.97 12.08
N LEU A 27 -3.30 11.40 11.28
CA LEU A 27 -3.21 11.40 9.82
C LEU A 27 -2.60 12.69 9.24
N GLU A 28 -2.42 13.73 10.07
CA GLU A 28 -1.91 15.04 9.63
C GLU A 28 -0.55 14.98 8.92
N PRO A 29 0.47 14.22 9.42
CA PRO A 29 1.76 14.12 8.73
C PRO A 29 1.67 13.50 7.33
N ARG A 30 0.64 12.68 7.07
CA ARG A 30 0.42 12.07 5.76
C ARG A 30 0.02 13.17 4.76
N GLY A 31 -0.97 13.97 5.12
CA GLY A 31 -1.56 15.02 4.28
C GLY A 31 -1.51 16.41 4.92
N PRO A 32 -0.36 17.10 4.86
CA PRO A 32 -0.16 18.39 5.53
C PRO A 32 -0.71 19.60 4.75
N ASP A 33 -1.13 19.44 3.49
CA ASP A 33 -1.49 20.60 2.64
C ASP A 33 -2.91 21.12 2.90
N ASP A 34 -3.85 20.24 3.25
CA ASP A 34 -5.27 20.56 3.46
C ASP A 34 -5.97 19.47 4.30
N GLY A 35 -7.14 19.77 4.85
CA GLY A 35 -7.93 18.79 5.59
C GLY A 35 -9.40 19.19 5.75
N GLY A 36 -10.27 18.19 5.84
CA GLY A 36 -11.71 18.41 5.90
C GLY A 36 -12.46 17.25 6.53
N SER A 37 -13.68 17.53 6.98
CA SER A 37 -14.63 16.54 7.48
C SER A 37 -15.99 16.69 6.81
N TYR A 38 -16.74 15.60 6.79
CA TYR A 38 -18.13 15.58 6.33
C TYR A 38 -18.94 14.71 7.28
N LEU A 39 -20.09 15.22 7.73
CA LEU A 39 -21.03 14.50 8.60
C LEU A 39 -22.41 14.43 7.92
N ASP A 40 -23.04 13.27 8.00
CA ASP A 40 -24.43 13.03 7.56
C ASP A 40 -25.08 12.00 8.47
N GLY A 41 -25.63 12.47 9.58
CA GLY A 41 -26.25 11.60 10.59
C GLY A 41 -25.26 10.55 11.06
N GLU A 42 -25.55 9.30 10.77
CA GLU A 42 -24.76 8.12 11.17
C GLU A 42 -23.39 8.00 10.50
N LEU A 43 -23.10 8.80 9.49
CA LEU A 43 -21.81 8.79 8.80
C LEU A 43 -20.97 10.01 9.18
N GLY A 44 -19.69 9.78 9.46
CA GLY A 44 -18.65 10.80 9.41
C GLY A 44 -17.45 10.38 8.55
N PHE A 45 -16.92 11.31 7.77
CA PHE A 45 -15.67 11.19 7.02
C PHE A 45 -14.67 12.25 7.46
N GLY A 46 -13.40 11.89 7.46
CA GLY A 46 -12.26 12.80 7.64
C GLY A 46 -11.18 12.55 6.60
N HIS A 47 -10.53 13.62 6.16
CA HIS A 47 -9.47 13.58 5.15
C HIS A 47 -8.33 14.54 5.49
N ARG A 48 -7.10 14.08 5.24
CA ARG A 48 -5.87 14.87 5.25
C ARG A 48 -5.22 14.75 3.88
N ARG A 49 -4.94 15.88 3.23
CA ARG A 49 -4.55 15.93 1.83
C ARG A 49 -3.06 16.22 1.66
N LEU A 50 -2.41 15.41 0.85
CA LEU A 50 -1.17 15.79 0.16
C LEU A 50 -1.55 16.07 -1.30
N SER A 51 -1.38 17.30 -1.74
CA SER A 51 -1.85 17.79 -3.04
C SER A 51 -0.84 17.42 -4.13
N ILE A 52 -1.16 16.36 -4.90
CA ILE A 52 -0.31 15.82 -5.98
C ILE A 52 -0.94 16.04 -7.37
N ILE A 53 -2.26 15.83 -7.49
CA ILE A 53 -3.04 16.00 -8.71
C ILE A 53 -4.14 17.02 -8.42
N ASP A 54 -4.32 17.95 -9.35
CA ASP A 54 -5.19 19.14 -9.26
C ASP A 54 -4.96 19.90 -7.95
N LEU A 55 -3.96 20.77 -7.95
CA LEU A 55 -3.57 21.54 -6.75
C LEU A 55 -4.62 22.56 -6.30
N SER A 56 -5.73 22.73 -7.03
CA SER A 56 -6.78 23.66 -6.67
C SER A 56 -7.65 23.16 -5.52
N SER A 57 -8.36 24.08 -4.88
CA SER A 57 -9.35 23.76 -3.84
C SER A 57 -10.54 22.94 -4.34
N ARG A 58 -10.71 22.79 -5.66
CA ARG A 58 -11.78 21.97 -6.26
C ARG A 58 -11.57 20.47 -6.03
N SER A 59 -10.34 20.07 -5.72
CA SER A 59 -9.98 18.70 -5.34
C SER A 59 -9.90 18.49 -3.83
N HIS A 60 -10.50 19.39 -3.04
CA HIS A 60 -10.70 19.22 -1.60
C HIS A 60 -11.50 17.94 -1.30
N GLN A 61 -11.19 17.31 -0.17
CA GLN A 61 -11.86 16.11 0.31
C GLN A 61 -12.23 16.23 1.79
N PRO A 62 -13.34 15.61 2.26
CA PRO A 62 -14.25 14.72 1.52
C PRO A 62 -14.96 15.42 0.34
N MET A 63 -14.89 14.80 -0.84
CA MET A 63 -15.45 15.40 -2.06
C MET A 63 -16.93 15.06 -2.15
N VAL A 64 -17.75 16.07 -2.46
CA VAL A 64 -19.21 15.96 -2.51
C VAL A 64 -19.71 16.17 -3.93
N ASP A 65 -20.56 15.25 -4.40
CA ASP A 65 -21.31 15.39 -5.64
C ASP A 65 -22.81 15.34 -5.39
N ASP A 66 -23.40 16.52 -5.18
CA ASP A 66 -24.83 16.67 -4.88
C ASP A 66 -25.74 16.13 -5.99
N ALA A 67 -25.29 16.12 -7.25
CA ALA A 67 -26.09 15.65 -8.37
C ALA A 67 -26.35 14.14 -8.29
N THR A 68 -25.33 13.38 -7.88
CA THR A 68 -25.41 11.92 -7.72
C THR A 68 -25.83 11.52 -6.31
N GLY A 69 -25.60 12.39 -5.32
CA GLY A 69 -25.80 12.09 -3.91
C GLY A 69 -24.65 11.27 -3.34
N LEU A 70 -23.45 11.36 -3.91
CA LEU A 70 -22.27 10.61 -3.50
C LEU A 70 -21.24 11.51 -2.80
N ARG A 71 -20.54 10.94 -1.81
CA ARG A 71 -19.42 11.57 -1.10
C ARG A 71 -18.26 10.61 -1.05
N ILE A 72 -17.04 11.10 -1.18
CA ILE A 72 -15.84 10.26 -1.20
C ILE A 72 -14.71 10.81 -0.34
N VAL A 73 -14.01 9.89 0.31
CA VAL A 73 -12.64 10.08 0.78
C VAL A 73 -11.73 9.10 0.08
N PHE A 74 -10.57 9.57 -0.39
CA PHE A 74 -9.65 8.81 -1.21
C PHE A 74 -8.20 9.13 -0.85
N ASN A 75 -7.41 8.06 -0.68
CA ASN A 75 -5.97 8.07 -0.59
C ASN A 75 -5.40 7.21 -1.72
N GLY A 76 -4.69 7.82 -2.66
CA GLY A 76 -4.06 7.10 -3.75
C GLY A 76 -3.88 7.95 -4.99
N THR A 77 -3.77 7.26 -6.12
CA THR A 77 -3.60 7.85 -7.44
C THR A 77 -4.15 6.91 -8.51
N ILE A 78 -5.04 7.41 -9.37
CA ILE A 78 -5.57 6.65 -10.52
C ILE A 78 -4.83 7.08 -11.78
N TYR A 79 -3.93 6.24 -12.29
CA TYR A 79 -3.08 6.56 -13.43
C TYR A 79 -3.83 6.67 -14.76
N ASN A 80 -4.95 5.96 -14.93
CA ASN A 80 -5.78 6.04 -16.13
C ASN A 80 -6.98 7.01 -16.00
N TYR A 81 -6.90 7.97 -15.08
CA TYR A 81 -7.97 8.94 -14.88
C TYR A 81 -8.26 9.82 -16.12
N PRO A 82 -7.30 10.21 -16.98
CA PRO A 82 -7.59 11.02 -18.16
C PRO A 82 -8.42 10.27 -19.20
N GLU A 83 -8.16 8.96 -19.39
CA GLU A 83 -8.94 8.09 -20.26
C GLU A 83 -10.37 7.92 -19.72
N LEU A 84 -10.49 7.57 -18.44
CA LEU A 84 -11.79 7.38 -17.80
C LEU A 84 -12.61 8.66 -17.79
N ARG A 85 -11.98 9.82 -17.56
CA ARG A 85 -12.64 11.12 -17.64
C ARG A 85 -13.24 11.37 -19.02
N ARG A 86 -12.51 11.08 -20.10
CA ARG A 86 -13.03 11.23 -21.47
C ARG A 86 -14.23 10.33 -21.71
N GLU A 87 -14.15 9.06 -21.33
CA GLU A 87 -15.27 8.11 -21.45
C GLU A 87 -16.50 8.59 -20.67
N LEU A 88 -16.31 9.07 -19.43
CA LEU A 88 -17.40 9.57 -18.60
C LEU A 88 -18.04 10.85 -19.16
N ILE A 89 -17.25 11.75 -19.74
CA ILE A 89 -17.79 12.93 -20.44
C ILE A 89 -18.64 12.52 -21.65
N GLU A 90 -18.20 11.54 -22.44
CA GLU A 90 -18.96 11.00 -23.56
C GLU A 90 -20.29 10.36 -23.11
N ARG A 91 -20.31 9.81 -21.90
CA ARG A 91 -21.52 9.28 -21.24
C ARG A 91 -22.40 10.37 -20.61
N GLY A 92 -22.00 11.64 -20.68
CA GLY A 92 -22.77 12.78 -20.21
C GLY A 92 -22.45 13.28 -18.81
N HIS A 93 -21.39 12.76 -18.16
CA HIS A 93 -20.94 13.25 -16.86
C HIS A 93 -20.27 14.62 -16.98
N GLN A 94 -20.53 15.49 -16.00
CA GLN A 94 -19.89 16.80 -15.88
C GLN A 94 -18.91 16.80 -14.72
N PHE A 95 -17.77 17.47 -14.90
CA PHE A 95 -16.69 17.54 -13.92
C PHE A 95 -16.47 18.98 -13.43
N LYS A 96 -16.16 19.13 -12.14
CA LYS A 96 -15.86 20.42 -11.49
C LYS A 96 -14.36 20.58 -11.23
N SER A 97 -13.66 19.49 -10.98
CA SER A 97 -12.22 19.39 -10.74
C SER A 97 -11.49 18.84 -11.96
N SER A 98 -10.16 18.92 -11.98
CA SER A 98 -9.31 18.17 -12.93
C SER A 98 -8.72 16.89 -12.31
N GLY A 99 -8.89 16.69 -11.00
CA GLY A 99 -8.33 15.56 -10.27
C GLY A 99 -8.95 14.21 -10.59
N ASP A 100 -8.26 13.16 -10.15
CA ASP A 100 -8.65 11.77 -10.27
C ASP A 100 -9.73 11.35 -9.25
N THR A 101 -9.81 12.01 -8.09
CA THR A 101 -10.88 11.77 -7.09
C THR A 101 -12.29 11.87 -7.69
N GLU A 102 -12.56 12.90 -8.49
CA GLU A 102 -13.88 13.08 -9.09
C GLU A 102 -14.15 12.01 -10.15
N VAL A 103 -13.11 11.50 -10.83
CA VAL A 103 -13.25 10.38 -11.77
C VAL A 103 -13.73 9.13 -11.06
N ILE A 104 -13.22 8.81 -9.86
CA ILE A 104 -13.73 7.68 -9.06
C ILE A 104 -15.21 7.89 -8.73
N LEU A 105 -15.58 9.10 -8.30
CA LEU A 105 -16.96 9.42 -7.91
C LEU A 105 -17.95 9.27 -9.08
N LYS A 106 -17.57 9.75 -10.28
CA LYS A 106 -18.36 9.62 -11.50
C LYS A 106 -18.36 8.18 -12.04
N ALA A 107 -17.24 7.49 -11.96
CA ALA A 107 -17.14 6.07 -12.34
C ALA A 107 -18.06 5.20 -11.47
N PHE A 108 -18.13 5.47 -10.17
CA PHE A 108 -19.06 4.77 -9.28
C PHE A 108 -20.52 5.14 -9.55
N ALA A 109 -20.81 6.39 -9.88
CA ALA A 109 -22.16 6.80 -10.28
C ALA A 109 -22.64 6.11 -11.57
N GLU A 110 -21.73 5.87 -12.52
CA GLU A 110 -22.00 5.21 -13.80
C GLU A 110 -22.06 3.68 -13.69
N TRP A 111 -21.08 3.06 -13.01
CA TRP A 111 -20.86 1.62 -13.03
C TRP A 111 -21.06 0.93 -11.68
N GLY A 112 -21.39 1.66 -10.61
CA GLY A 112 -21.49 1.10 -9.27
C GLY A 112 -20.17 0.49 -8.81
N GLU A 113 -20.23 -0.66 -8.13
CA GLU A 113 -19.06 -1.40 -7.68
C GLU A 113 -18.12 -1.80 -8.82
N ASP A 114 -18.61 -2.03 -10.04
CA ASP A 114 -17.78 -2.43 -11.19
C ASP A 114 -16.78 -1.34 -11.64
N CYS A 115 -16.84 -0.15 -11.03
CA CYS A 115 -15.86 0.90 -11.27
C CYS A 115 -14.45 0.43 -10.87
N VAL A 116 -14.29 -0.35 -9.79
CA VAL A 116 -12.95 -0.73 -9.26
C VAL A 116 -12.15 -1.59 -10.25
N ALA A 117 -12.82 -2.38 -11.08
CA ALA A 117 -12.16 -3.18 -12.11
C ALA A 117 -11.53 -2.32 -13.22
N ARG A 118 -12.06 -1.10 -13.44
CA ARG A 118 -11.61 -0.15 -14.45
C ARG A 118 -10.49 0.77 -13.98
N LEU A 119 -10.28 0.86 -12.67
CA LEU A 119 -9.23 1.70 -12.08
C LEU A 119 -7.86 1.04 -12.26
N THR A 120 -6.92 1.80 -12.82
CA THR A 120 -5.49 1.45 -12.83
C THR A 120 -4.76 2.43 -11.94
N GLY A 121 -4.32 1.98 -10.77
CA GLY A 121 -3.76 2.87 -9.75
C GLY A 121 -3.45 2.16 -8.45
N MET A 122 -2.90 2.92 -7.51
CA MET A 122 -2.80 2.54 -6.10
C MET A 122 -3.85 3.33 -5.34
N PHE A 123 -4.72 2.70 -4.57
CA PHE A 123 -5.88 3.37 -3.99
C PHE A 123 -6.47 2.68 -2.77
N ALA A 124 -6.95 3.50 -1.85
CA ALA A 124 -7.89 3.17 -0.81
C ALA A 124 -8.94 4.29 -0.80
N PHE A 125 -10.22 3.96 -0.90
CA PHE A 125 -11.29 4.96 -0.85
C PHE A 125 -12.56 4.43 -0.21
N ALA A 126 -13.39 5.37 0.24
CA ALA A 126 -14.74 5.09 0.72
C ALA A 126 -15.75 6.05 0.08
N ILE A 127 -16.87 5.51 -0.42
CA ILE A 127 -17.97 6.26 -1.01
C ILE A 127 -19.24 6.07 -0.18
N TRP A 128 -19.85 7.17 0.24
CA TRP A 128 -21.16 7.18 0.87
C TRP A 128 -22.23 7.65 -0.11
N SER A 129 -23.30 6.86 -0.22
CA SER A 129 -24.51 7.24 -0.95
C SER A 129 -25.59 7.70 0.02
N THR A 130 -25.98 8.97 -0.05
CA THR A 130 -27.05 9.50 0.81
C THR A 130 -28.44 9.05 0.37
N ARG A 131 -28.56 8.53 -0.85
CA ARG A 131 -29.81 8.01 -1.41
C ARG A 131 -30.11 6.62 -0.87
N THR A 132 -29.09 5.76 -0.84
CA THR A 132 -29.25 4.36 -0.41
C THR A 132 -28.85 4.14 1.05
N ARG A 133 -28.15 5.10 1.66
CA ARG A 133 -27.53 5.00 3.00
C ARG A 133 -26.62 3.78 3.12
N ARG A 134 -25.75 3.62 2.13
CA ARG A 134 -24.77 2.52 2.02
C ARG A 134 -23.37 3.07 1.86
N LEU A 135 -22.42 2.47 2.56
CA LEU A 135 -21.01 2.78 2.49
C LEU A 135 -20.30 1.71 1.65
N PHE A 136 -19.60 2.16 0.62
CA PHE A 136 -18.72 1.33 -0.20
C PHE A 136 -17.28 1.66 0.15
N VAL A 137 -16.45 0.65 0.43
CA VAL A 137 -15.03 0.83 0.80
C VAL A 137 -14.19 -0.07 -0.08
N ALA A 138 -13.19 0.44 -0.78
CA ALA A 138 -12.38 -0.36 -1.72
C ALA A 138 -10.89 -0.11 -1.55
N ARG A 139 -10.12 -1.16 -1.85
CA ARG A 139 -8.65 -1.17 -1.81
C ARG A 139 -8.08 -1.73 -3.11
N ASP A 140 -6.96 -1.18 -3.56
CA ASP A 140 -6.34 -1.54 -4.83
C ASP A 140 -5.87 -3.01 -4.93
N ARG A 141 -5.52 -3.41 -6.15
CA ARG A 141 -5.28 -4.81 -6.55
C ARG A 141 -4.22 -5.51 -5.71
N LEU A 142 -3.17 -4.79 -5.31
CA LEU A 142 -2.02 -5.34 -4.57
C LEU A 142 -1.94 -4.79 -3.15
N GLY A 143 -2.92 -3.97 -2.72
CA GLY A 143 -2.93 -3.38 -1.39
C GLY A 143 -1.78 -2.39 -1.18
N ILE A 144 -1.38 -1.65 -2.22
CA ILE A 144 -0.31 -0.64 -2.11
C ILE A 144 -0.72 0.45 -1.13
N LYS A 145 -1.99 0.92 -1.18
CA LYS A 145 -2.47 1.89 -0.18
C LYS A 145 -3.06 1.16 1.03
N PRO A 146 -2.63 1.49 2.26
CA PRO A 146 -3.13 0.86 3.48
C PRO A 146 -4.58 1.26 3.74
N LEU A 147 -5.36 0.30 4.23
CA LEU A 147 -6.74 0.53 4.66
C LEU A 147 -7.13 -0.46 5.77
N TYR A 148 -7.26 0.08 6.97
CA TYR A 148 -7.63 -0.62 8.19
C TYR A 148 -9.09 -0.38 8.51
N PHE A 149 -9.73 -1.33 9.18
CA PHE A 149 -11.08 -1.17 9.68
C PHE A 149 -11.32 -1.95 10.98
N THR A 150 -12.34 -1.53 11.73
CA THR A 150 -12.96 -2.31 12.80
C THR A 150 -14.47 -2.34 12.58
N HIS A 151 -15.12 -3.40 13.04
CA HIS A 151 -16.55 -3.61 12.85
C HIS A 151 -17.14 -4.38 14.02
N ASP A 152 -18.10 -3.76 14.70
CA ASP A 152 -18.85 -4.34 15.82
C ASP A 152 -20.35 -4.07 15.67
N ALA A 153 -21.15 -4.44 16.68
CA ALA A 153 -22.61 -4.25 16.65
C ALA A 153 -23.06 -2.78 16.72
N GLN A 154 -22.16 -1.84 17.04
CA GLN A 154 -22.45 -0.41 17.18
C GLN A 154 -21.93 0.41 16.00
N ARG A 155 -20.86 -0.01 15.33
CA ARG A 155 -20.22 0.81 14.28
C ARG A 155 -19.29 0.02 13.37
N PHE A 156 -19.08 0.61 12.20
CA PHE A 156 -17.97 0.34 11.31
C PHE A 156 -17.05 1.57 11.28
N MET A 157 -15.75 1.39 11.50
CA MET A 157 -14.76 2.46 11.40
C MET A 157 -13.64 2.04 10.46
N PHE A 158 -13.11 2.97 9.65
CA PHE A 158 -11.95 2.72 8.80
C PHE A 158 -10.95 3.85 8.87
N ALA A 159 -9.69 3.56 8.56
CA ALA A 159 -8.66 4.56 8.35
C ALA A 159 -7.48 4.04 7.51
N SER A 160 -6.72 4.94 6.91
CA SER A 160 -5.46 4.59 6.23
C SER A 160 -4.31 4.25 7.19
N ASP A 161 -4.53 4.37 8.51
CA ASP A 161 -3.53 4.13 9.55
C ASP A 161 -4.21 3.62 10.83
N SER A 162 -3.68 2.55 11.43
CA SER A 162 -4.26 1.96 12.65
C SER A 162 -4.29 2.96 13.82
N ARG A 163 -3.33 3.90 13.90
CA ARG A 163 -3.26 4.90 14.96
C ARG A 163 -4.47 5.83 14.95
N ALA A 164 -5.04 6.10 13.77
CA ALA A 164 -6.28 6.86 13.65
C ALA A 164 -7.48 6.11 14.22
N LEU A 165 -7.56 4.79 14.01
CA LEU A 165 -8.57 3.94 14.63
C LEU A 165 -8.40 3.92 16.16
N LEU A 166 -7.17 3.73 16.66
CA LEU A 166 -6.87 3.73 18.09
C LEU A 166 -7.18 5.07 18.77
N ALA A 167 -6.94 6.19 18.08
CA ALA A 167 -7.22 7.54 18.58
C ALA A 167 -8.72 7.80 18.85
N SER A 168 -9.62 6.97 18.34
CA SER A 168 -11.04 7.00 18.70
C SER A 168 -11.27 6.76 20.20
N GLY A 169 -10.37 6.02 20.86
CA GLY A 169 -10.53 5.56 22.25
C GLY A 169 -11.64 4.51 22.40
N GLN A 170 -12.05 3.88 21.30
CA GLN A 170 -13.22 3.01 21.22
C GLN A 170 -12.88 1.57 20.81
N ILE A 171 -11.59 1.24 20.72
CA ILE A 171 -11.08 -0.03 20.20
C ILE A 171 -10.12 -0.64 21.24
N GLY A 172 -10.20 -1.95 21.44
CA GLY A 172 -9.28 -2.69 22.30
C GLY A 172 -7.87 -2.73 21.71
N THR A 173 -6.85 -2.69 22.58
CA THR A 173 -5.43 -2.80 22.20
C THR A 173 -4.85 -4.19 22.48
N ASP A 174 -5.71 -5.19 22.65
CA ASP A 174 -5.27 -6.57 22.84
C ASP A 174 -4.61 -7.09 21.56
N PHE A 175 -3.50 -7.82 21.72
CA PHE A 175 -2.85 -8.47 20.60
C PHE A 175 -3.71 -9.63 20.06
N ASP A 176 -3.67 -9.81 18.73
CA ASP A 176 -4.13 -11.00 18.03
C ASP A 176 -3.02 -12.05 18.06
N PRO A 177 -3.19 -13.20 18.75
CA PRO A 177 -2.15 -14.23 18.80
C PRO A 177 -1.71 -14.73 17.42
N VAL A 178 -2.65 -14.83 16.47
CA VAL A 178 -2.36 -15.28 15.10
C VAL A 178 -1.60 -14.21 14.32
N GLY A 179 -2.01 -12.94 14.42
CA GLY A 179 -1.28 -11.80 13.86
C GLY A 179 0.15 -11.70 14.39
N MET A 180 0.35 -11.91 15.69
CA MET A 180 1.68 -11.98 16.31
C MET A 180 2.50 -13.18 15.82
N HIS A 181 1.86 -14.31 15.53
CA HIS A 181 2.54 -15.46 14.92
C HIS A 181 2.99 -15.15 13.50
N HIS A 182 2.16 -14.53 12.66
CA HIS A 182 2.57 -14.11 11.33
C HIS A 182 3.72 -13.11 11.40
N HIS A 183 3.59 -12.07 12.24
CA HIS A 183 4.59 -11.03 12.40
C HIS A 183 5.99 -11.58 12.76
N LEU A 184 6.07 -12.56 13.67
CA LEU A 184 7.35 -13.10 14.12
C LEU A 184 7.93 -14.21 13.22
N THR A 185 7.13 -14.71 12.27
CA THR A 185 7.51 -15.79 11.34
C THR A 185 7.77 -15.29 9.91
N LEU A 186 7.05 -14.27 9.45
CA LEU A 186 7.04 -13.80 8.05
C LEU A 186 7.69 -12.43 7.88
N HIS A 187 8.88 -12.18 8.45
CA HIS A 187 9.60 -10.91 8.31
C HIS A 187 8.76 -9.68 8.68
N ALA A 188 8.10 -9.72 9.85
CA ALA A 188 7.17 -8.68 10.34
C ALA A 188 5.87 -8.48 9.54
N VAL A 189 5.67 -9.23 8.44
CA VAL A 189 4.44 -9.16 7.65
C VAL A 189 3.29 -9.82 8.39
N VAL A 190 2.16 -9.12 8.46
CA VAL A 190 0.88 -9.68 8.91
C VAL A 190 -0.10 -9.68 7.74
N PRO A 191 -0.33 -10.82 7.07
CA PRO A 191 -1.25 -10.89 5.95
C PRO A 191 -2.67 -10.41 6.28
N ALA A 192 -3.27 -9.68 5.34
CA ALA A 192 -4.67 -9.30 5.44
C ALA A 192 -5.56 -10.56 5.63
N PRO A 193 -6.62 -10.49 6.45
CA PRO A 193 -7.22 -9.29 6.99
C PRO A 193 -6.74 -9.00 8.41
N ARG A 194 -5.72 -9.69 8.93
CA ARG A 194 -5.28 -9.53 10.31
C ARG A 194 -4.39 -8.31 10.46
N THR A 195 -4.26 -7.84 11.69
CA THR A 195 -3.16 -6.98 12.16
C THR A 195 -2.60 -7.61 13.43
N ILE A 196 -1.59 -6.99 14.02
CA ILE A 196 -1.17 -7.37 15.39
C ILE A 196 -2.26 -7.10 16.45
N PHE A 197 -3.25 -6.24 16.17
CA PHE A 197 -4.35 -5.93 17.07
C PHE A 197 -5.56 -6.84 16.78
N ARG A 198 -6.19 -7.38 17.82
CA ARG A 198 -7.35 -8.27 17.71
C ARG A 198 -8.55 -7.64 17.01
N ASP A 199 -8.81 -6.38 17.34
CA ASP A 199 -10.03 -5.69 16.93
C ASP A 199 -9.84 -4.81 15.67
N ILE A 200 -8.63 -4.79 15.09
CA ILE A 200 -8.32 -4.06 13.87
C ILE A 200 -7.98 -5.05 12.77
N LYS A 201 -8.64 -4.88 11.63
CA LYS A 201 -8.44 -5.68 10.42
C LYS A 201 -7.97 -4.83 9.27
N LYS A 202 -7.37 -5.46 8.26
CA LYS A 202 -7.05 -4.85 6.97
C LYS A 202 -8.10 -5.23 5.95
N VAL A 203 -8.53 -4.25 5.14
CA VAL A 203 -9.23 -4.55 3.89
C VAL A 203 -8.25 -5.31 3.00
N ARG A 204 -8.66 -6.46 2.48
CA ARG A 204 -7.81 -7.30 1.65
C ARG A 204 -7.46 -6.58 0.33
N PRO A 205 -6.26 -6.81 -0.25
CA PRO A 205 -5.95 -6.41 -1.61
C PRO A 205 -7.02 -6.90 -2.59
N ALA A 206 -7.35 -6.12 -3.61
CA ALA A 206 -8.34 -6.45 -4.63
C ALA A 206 -9.77 -6.71 -4.10
N HIS A 207 -10.12 -6.16 -2.94
CA HIS A 207 -11.45 -6.30 -2.37
C HIS A 207 -12.15 -4.95 -2.18
N TYR A 208 -13.48 -5.02 -2.18
CA TYR A 208 -14.33 -3.97 -1.65
C TYR A 208 -15.29 -4.53 -0.59
N LEU A 209 -15.72 -3.64 0.30
CA LEU A 209 -16.72 -3.87 1.33
C LEU A 209 -17.96 -3.05 1.03
N TRP A 210 -19.12 -3.65 1.18
CA TRP A 210 -20.38 -2.94 1.37
C TRP A 210 -20.73 -2.97 2.85
N VAL A 211 -21.00 -1.81 3.43
CA VAL A 211 -21.49 -1.66 4.80
C VAL A 211 -22.83 -0.94 4.77
N GLU A 212 -23.84 -1.62 5.30
CA GLU A 212 -25.21 -1.12 5.42
C GLU A 212 -25.36 -0.31 6.73
N SER A 213 -26.32 0.61 6.78
CA SER A 213 -26.63 1.38 8.01
C SER A 213 -27.12 0.53 9.20
N ASP A 214 -27.52 -0.72 8.94
CA ASP A 214 -27.89 -1.71 9.97
C ASP A 214 -26.69 -2.52 10.50
N GLY A 215 -25.47 -2.24 10.01
CA GLY A 215 -24.25 -2.94 10.40
C GLY A 215 -23.99 -4.23 9.61
N ARG A 216 -24.81 -4.60 8.63
CA ARG A 216 -24.42 -5.71 7.74
C ARG A 216 -23.24 -5.30 6.88
N MET A 217 -22.22 -6.16 6.85
CA MET A 217 -21.04 -6.01 6.01
C MET A 217 -20.92 -7.20 5.05
N THR A 218 -20.62 -6.94 3.78
CA THR A 218 -20.24 -7.96 2.80
C THR A 218 -18.92 -7.58 2.16
N GLU A 219 -18.08 -8.58 1.86
CA GLU A 219 -16.76 -8.43 1.26
C GLU A 219 -16.73 -9.16 -0.08
N HIS A 220 -16.15 -8.52 -1.11
CA HIS A 220 -16.11 -9.05 -2.47
C HIS A 220 -14.74 -8.84 -3.08
N ARG A 221 -14.20 -9.88 -3.72
CA ARG A 221 -12.96 -9.82 -4.51
C ARG A 221 -13.29 -9.41 -5.93
N TYR A 222 -12.68 -8.33 -6.43
CA TYR A 222 -12.91 -7.82 -7.79
C TYR A 222 -11.78 -8.13 -8.77
N TRP A 223 -10.61 -8.55 -8.28
CA TRP A 223 -9.46 -8.89 -9.11
C TRP A 223 -8.68 -10.07 -8.51
N THR A 224 -8.04 -10.85 -9.38
CA THR A 224 -7.09 -11.91 -9.02
C THR A 224 -5.91 -11.84 -9.97
N LEU A 225 -4.71 -12.11 -9.46
CA LEU A 225 -3.56 -12.37 -10.30
C LEU A 225 -3.72 -13.77 -10.91
N SER A 226 -3.35 -13.92 -12.18
CA SER A 226 -3.14 -15.23 -12.78
C SER A 226 -1.64 -15.38 -13.00
N ALA A 227 -1.05 -16.41 -12.39
CA ALA A 227 0.37 -16.73 -12.51
C ALA A 227 0.58 -17.90 -13.48
N ARG A 228 -0.35 -18.09 -14.42
CA ARG A 228 -0.26 -19.09 -15.47
C ARG A 228 0.69 -18.62 -16.56
N ARG A 229 1.43 -19.57 -17.11
CA ARG A 229 2.24 -19.38 -18.31
C ARG A 229 1.30 -19.16 -19.52
N PRO A 230 1.72 -18.37 -20.52
CA PRO A 230 0.91 -18.15 -21.70
C PRO A 230 0.71 -19.46 -22.48
N GLU A 231 -0.45 -19.62 -23.12
CA GLU A 231 -0.75 -20.80 -23.96
C GLU A 231 0.26 -20.97 -25.10
N GLN A 232 0.75 -19.86 -25.64
CA GLN A 232 1.81 -19.82 -26.64
C GLN A 232 3.13 -19.47 -25.96
N SER A 233 4.11 -20.37 -26.10
CA SER A 233 5.48 -20.12 -25.64
C SER A 233 6.05 -18.92 -26.39
N LEU A 234 6.53 -17.93 -25.66
CA LEU A 234 7.28 -16.81 -26.20
C LEU A 234 8.76 -17.14 -26.20
N SER A 235 9.49 -16.61 -27.17
CA SER A 235 10.95 -16.59 -27.17
C SER A 235 11.49 -15.66 -26.08
N GLU A 236 12.77 -15.81 -25.75
CA GLU A 236 13.45 -14.92 -24.79
C GLU A 236 13.37 -13.45 -25.21
N ASP A 237 13.60 -13.16 -26.50
CA ASP A 237 13.51 -11.80 -27.04
C ASP A 237 12.08 -11.22 -26.92
N GLU A 238 11.05 -12.04 -27.16
CA GLU A 238 9.66 -11.60 -27.00
C GLU A 238 9.31 -11.31 -25.54
N TRP A 239 9.83 -12.10 -24.59
CA TRP A 239 9.69 -11.82 -23.17
C TRP A 239 10.40 -10.53 -22.76
N LEU A 240 11.65 -10.34 -23.20
CA LEU A 240 12.43 -9.15 -22.91
C LEU A 240 11.75 -7.88 -23.42
N GLU A 241 11.26 -7.89 -24.67
CA GLU A 241 10.54 -6.76 -25.25
C GLU A 241 9.20 -6.50 -24.54
N GLY A 242 8.46 -7.57 -24.21
CA GLY A 242 7.20 -7.46 -23.47
C GLY A 242 7.36 -6.85 -22.08
N VAL A 243 8.33 -7.34 -21.31
CA VAL A 243 8.67 -6.81 -19.97
C VAL A 243 9.14 -5.37 -20.07
N LYS A 244 10.06 -5.06 -21.01
CA LYS A 244 10.56 -3.69 -21.22
C LYS A 244 9.42 -2.73 -21.57
N ALA A 245 8.51 -3.13 -22.46
CA ALA A 245 7.37 -2.31 -22.84
C ALA A 245 6.42 -2.06 -21.65
N ALA A 246 6.12 -3.10 -20.86
CA ALA A 246 5.27 -2.98 -19.68
C ALA A 246 5.87 -2.06 -18.61
N LEU A 247 7.17 -2.20 -18.33
CA LEU A 247 7.88 -1.35 -17.37
C LEU A 247 7.96 0.11 -17.84
N LYS A 248 8.25 0.35 -19.13
CA LYS A 248 8.23 1.71 -19.71
C LYS A 248 6.87 2.37 -19.53
N GLU A 249 5.79 1.66 -19.83
CA GLU A 249 4.44 2.18 -19.67
C GLU A 249 4.10 2.45 -18.20
N ALA A 250 4.52 1.56 -17.28
CA ALA A 250 4.31 1.75 -15.85
C ALA A 250 5.00 3.00 -15.30
N VAL A 251 6.25 3.24 -15.72
CA VAL A 251 7.06 4.40 -15.33
C VAL A 251 6.49 5.69 -15.93
N ARG A 252 6.16 5.67 -17.23
CA ARG A 252 5.58 6.82 -17.95
C ARG A 252 4.29 7.29 -17.30
N ARG A 253 3.38 6.36 -16.99
CA ARG A 253 2.11 6.67 -16.31
C ARG A 253 2.31 7.41 -14.99
N ARG A 254 3.28 7.02 -14.17
CA ARG A 254 3.53 7.63 -12.85
C ARG A 254 4.12 9.03 -12.96
N MET A 255 4.84 9.33 -14.04
CA MET A 255 5.42 10.66 -14.28
C MET A 255 4.42 11.65 -14.83
N GLU A 256 3.60 11.25 -15.81
CA GLU A 256 2.76 12.19 -16.57
C GLU A 256 1.55 12.72 -15.80
N ILE A 257 1.11 11.99 -14.78
CA ILE A 257 -0.16 12.26 -14.10
C ILE A 257 -0.03 13.18 -12.88
N ALA A 258 1.18 13.45 -12.39
CA ALA A 258 1.41 14.30 -11.23
C ALA A 258 1.59 15.77 -11.65
N ASP A 259 0.91 16.70 -10.95
CA ASP A 259 1.07 18.15 -11.15
C ASP A 259 2.25 18.75 -10.35
N VAL A 260 3.07 17.89 -9.75
CA VAL A 260 4.26 18.23 -8.95
C VAL A 260 5.48 17.44 -9.41
N PRO A 261 6.71 17.91 -9.16
CA PRO A 261 7.91 17.15 -9.49
C PRO A 261 7.93 15.76 -8.82
N VAL A 262 8.32 14.74 -9.60
CA VAL A 262 8.47 13.36 -9.15
C VAL A 262 9.96 13.00 -9.15
N GLY A 263 10.47 12.56 -8.01
CA GLY A 263 11.84 12.05 -7.86
C GLY A 263 11.92 10.52 -7.91
N VAL A 264 13.11 9.98 -7.68
CA VAL A 264 13.37 8.53 -7.58
C VAL A 264 14.29 8.26 -6.40
N LEU A 265 13.98 7.22 -5.62
CA LEU A 265 14.92 6.66 -4.65
C LEU A 265 15.91 5.77 -5.39
N LEU A 266 17.20 6.09 -5.32
CA LEU A 266 18.28 5.44 -6.05
C LEU A 266 19.30 4.83 -5.08
N SER A 267 19.17 3.54 -4.80
CA SER A 267 20.17 2.79 -4.02
C SER A 267 21.38 2.35 -4.85
N GLY A 268 21.24 2.33 -6.19
CA GLY A 268 22.23 1.73 -7.09
C GLY A 268 22.08 0.22 -7.27
N GLY A 269 21.13 -0.41 -6.57
CA GLY A 269 20.64 -1.75 -6.90
C GLY A 269 19.99 -1.80 -8.30
N LEU A 270 19.77 -3.00 -8.82
CA LEU A 270 19.27 -3.22 -10.18
C LEU A 270 17.93 -2.50 -10.42
N ASP A 271 17.01 -2.58 -9.47
CA ASP A 271 15.61 -2.13 -9.66
C ASP A 271 15.52 -0.60 -9.71
N SER A 272 16.14 0.06 -8.73
CA SER A 272 16.17 1.53 -8.67
C SER A 272 16.96 2.11 -9.86
N SER A 273 18.04 1.45 -10.27
CA SER A 273 18.81 1.83 -11.45
C SER A 273 18.05 1.65 -12.76
N LEU A 274 17.26 0.57 -12.86
CA LEU A 274 16.39 0.30 -14.00
C LEU A 274 15.31 1.38 -14.13
N LEU A 275 14.70 1.81 -13.02
CA LEU A 275 13.75 2.93 -13.03
C LEU A 275 14.37 4.21 -13.60
N VAL A 276 15.57 4.59 -13.15
CA VAL A 276 16.29 5.77 -13.67
C VAL A 276 16.56 5.63 -15.18
N GLY A 277 17.03 4.46 -15.62
CA GLY A 277 17.27 4.19 -17.03
C GLY A 277 16.00 4.29 -17.88
N LEU A 278 14.90 3.69 -17.43
CA LEU A 278 13.61 3.74 -18.11
C LEU A 278 13.03 5.16 -18.20
N LEU A 279 13.18 5.96 -17.13
CA LEU A 279 12.78 7.37 -17.10
C LEU A 279 13.60 8.22 -18.09
N SER A 280 14.91 8.00 -18.12
CA SER A 280 15.81 8.65 -19.06
C SER A 280 15.44 8.30 -20.52
N GLU A 281 15.19 7.01 -20.81
CA GLU A 281 14.72 6.56 -22.13
C GLU A 281 13.35 7.14 -22.51
N ALA A 282 12.48 7.42 -21.53
CA ALA A 282 11.20 8.08 -21.72
C ALA A 282 11.31 9.61 -21.95
N GLY A 283 12.54 10.16 -21.93
CA GLY A 283 12.80 11.57 -22.19
C GLY A 283 12.63 12.47 -20.97
N VAL A 284 12.56 11.91 -19.76
CA VAL A 284 12.58 12.69 -18.52
C VAL A 284 13.99 13.21 -18.31
N ASN A 285 14.14 14.53 -18.39
CA ASN A 285 15.39 15.24 -18.10
C ASN A 285 15.34 15.82 -16.67
N ASP A 286 16.50 16.20 -16.13
CA ASP A 286 16.62 16.81 -14.80
C ASP A 286 16.00 15.96 -13.67
N LEU A 287 16.10 14.63 -13.80
CA LEU A 287 15.55 13.70 -12.83
C LEU A 287 16.22 13.87 -11.48
N LYS A 288 15.43 14.16 -10.44
CA LYS A 288 15.93 14.19 -9.07
C LYS A 288 16.03 12.78 -8.53
N THR A 289 17.23 12.39 -8.14
CA THR A 289 17.48 11.09 -7.51
C THR A 289 17.97 11.29 -6.09
N PHE A 290 17.53 10.43 -5.17
CA PHE A 290 17.84 10.53 -3.75
C PHE A 290 18.39 9.22 -3.25
N THR A 291 19.47 9.28 -2.47
CA THR A 291 20.09 8.11 -1.84
C THR A 291 20.44 8.43 -0.40
N VAL A 292 20.47 7.40 0.45
CA VAL A 292 20.91 7.48 1.83
C VAL A 292 22.15 6.63 2.02
N GLY A 293 23.12 7.13 2.78
CA GLY A 293 24.29 6.37 3.20
C GLY A 293 24.41 6.43 4.73
N PHE A 294 24.63 5.27 5.34
CA PHE A 294 24.95 5.13 6.75
C PHE A 294 26.47 5.12 6.97
N SER A 295 26.92 5.18 8.21
CA SER A 295 28.34 5.02 8.50
C SER A 295 28.78 3.58 8.26
N ASP A 296 30.03 3.38 7.83
CA ASP A 296 30.58 2.06 7.59
C ASP A 296 30.55 1.20 8.87
N GLN A 297 30.09 -0.05 8.74
CA GLN A 297 30.31 -1.06 9.77
C GLN A 297 31.62 -1.81 9.48
N PRO A 298 32.29 -2.40 10.50
CA PRO A 298 33.58 -3.07 10.30
C PRO A 298 33.58 -4.18 9.26
N GLU A 299 32.41 -4.77 8.97
CA GLU A 299 32.23 -5.90 8.06
C GLU A 299 31.52 -5.52 6.74
N GLU A 300 30.91 -4.32 6.65
CA GLU A 300 30.15 -3.86 5.48
C GLU A 300 30.30 -2.34 5.28
N ALA A 301 30.63 -1.91 4.06
CA ALA A 301 30.59 -0.50 3.72
C ALA A 301 29.13 -0.03 3.76
N GLY A 302 28.82 0.93 4.63
CA GLY A 302 27.44 1.37 4.92
C GLY A 302 26.86 2.32 3.87
N ASN A 303 27.54 2.41 2.72
CA ASN A 303 27.35 3.50 1.79
C ASN A 303 26.99 3.02 0.37
N GLU A 304 25.70 3.11 0.05
CA GLU A 304 25.15 2.88 -1.29
C GLU A 304 25.66 3.86 -2.37
N PHE A 305 26.42 4.91 -1.99
CA PHE A 305 26.94 5.90 -2.93
C PHE A 305 27.86 5.29 -3.99
N GLU A 306 28.59 4.22 -3.67
CA GLU A 306 29.44 3.52 -4.65
C GLU A 306 28.61 2.96 -5.83
N TYR A 307 27.39 2.51 -5.57
CA TYR A 307 26.51 1.92 -6.58
C TYR A 307 25.62 2.96 -7.27
N SER A 308 25.16 3.98 -6.54
CA SER A 308 24.27 5.01 -7.08
C SER A 308 25.01 6.07 -7.90
N ASP A 309 26.25 6.43 -7.55
CA ASP A 309 27.04 7.45 -8.27
C ASP A 309 27.26 7.13 -9.76
N PRO A 310 27.64 5.89 -10.17
CA PRO A 310 27.79 5.52 -11.58
C PRO A 310 26.48 5.67 -12.38
N VAL A 311 25.34 5.35 -11.76
CA VAL A 311 24.02 5.44 -12.40
C VAL A 311 23.65 6.91 -12.60
N ALA A 312 23.81 7.72 -11.55
CA ALA A 312 23.59 9.16 -11.62
C ALA A 312 24.48 9.83 -12.67
N ALA A 313 25.76 9.46 -12.74
CA ALA A 313 26.71 9.98 -13.72
C ALA A 313 26.35 9.55 -15.16
N ARG A 314 25.92 8.30 -15.35
CA ARG A 314 25.52 7.77 -16.66
C ARG A 314 24.31 8.50 -17.23
N TYR A 315 23.31 8.78 -16.40
CA TYR A 315 22.03 9.39 -16.83
C TYR A 315 21.93 10.89 -16.55
N GLY A 316 22.95 11.50 -15.92
CA GLY A 316 23.01 12.94 -15.68
C GLY A 316 21.93 13.46 -14.72
N THR A 317 21.61 12.70 -13.68
CA THR A 317 20.53 13.06 -12.73
C THR A 317 20.96 14.16 -11.74
N ASP A 318 20.01 14.95 -11.25
CA ASP A 318 20.21 15.83 -10.08
C ASP A 318 20.24 14.97 -8.82
N HIS A 319 21.43 14.47 -8.48
CA HIS A 319 21.61 13.43 -7.46
C HIS A 319 21.89 14.01 -6.08
N HIS A 320 20.99 13.75 -5.13
CA HIS A 320 21.04 14.20 -3.75
C HIS A 320 21.46 13.03 -2.84
N LYS A 321 22.57 13.22 -2.12
CA LYS A 321 23.13 12.21 -1.22
C LYS A 321 22.98 12.66 0.22
N PHE A 322 22.23 11.90 1.01
CA PHE A 322 22.03 12.18 2.43
C PHE A 322 22.83 11.20 3.27
N HIS A 323 23.72 11.72 4.11
CA HIS A 323 24.42 10.91 5.10
C HIS A 323 23.69 10.99 6.44
N VAL A 324 23.30 9.84 6.99
CA VAL A 324 22.65 9.75 8.29
C VAL A 324 23.68 9.33 9.34
N PRO A 325 24.03 10.19 10.31
CA PRO A 325 24.94 9.83 11.38
C PRO A 325 24.36 8.75 12.30
N ASP A 326 25.15 7.76 12.72
CA ASP A 326 24.69 6.65 13.57
C ASP A 326 24.04 7.11 14.89
N ASN A 327 24.54 8.21 15.45
CA ASN A 327 24.01 8.78 16.68
C ASN A 327 22.57 9.31 16.49
N ASP A 328 22.23 9.78 15.28
CA ASP A 328 20.87 10.20 14.98
C ASP A 328 19.92 9.01 14.84
N LEU A 329 20.40 7.87 14.32
CA LEU A 329 19.58 6.67 14.15
C LEU A 329 19.01 6.18 15.50
N LEU A 330 19.85 6.01 16.52
CA LEU A 330 19.40 5.58 17.85
C LEU A 330 18.53 6.64 18.55
N ARG A 331 18.87 7.92 18.40
CA ARG A 331 18.14 9.03 19.05
C ARG A 331 16.75 9.22 18.45
N ARG A 332 16.61 9.05 17.13
CA ARG A 332 15.36 9.25 16.37
C ARG A 332 14.48 8.00 16.29
N LEU A 333 14.98 6.84 16.73
CA LEU A 333 14.22 5.58 16.74
C LEU A 333 12.79 5.71 17.32
N PRO A 334 12.55 6.39 18.46
CA PRO A 334 11.19 6.55 18.98
C PRO A 334 10.25 7.29 18.02
N GLU A 335 10.76 8.21 17.21
CA GLU A 335 9.96 8.95 16.24
C GLU A 335 9.53 8.06 15.07
N ALA A 336 10.45 7.23 14.55
CA ALA A 336 10.15 6.24 13.53
C ALA A 336 9.12 5.22 14.02
N ILE A 337 9.30 4.67 15.23
CA ILE A 337 8.32 3.75 15.85
C ILE A 337 6.96 4.42 16.00
N ASN A 338 6.92 5.67 16.47
CA ASN A 338 5.66 6.42 16.60
C ASN A 338 5.00 6.68 15.24
N ALA A 339 5.76 6.72 14.15
CA ALA A 339 5.28 6.93 12.79
C ALA A 339 4.67 5.66 12.15
N MET A 340 4.99 4.47 12.67
CA MET A 340 4.55 3.19 12.15
C MET A 340 3.07 2.90 12.46
N ALA A 341 2.32 2.44 11.46
CA ALA A 341 0.95 1.94 11.66
C ALA A 341 0.96 0.52 12.28
N GLU A 342 1.94 -0.29 11.93
CA GLU A 342 2.25 -1.58 12.55
C GLU A 342 3.77 -1.66 12.71
N PRO A 343 4.29 -2.34 13.73
CA PRO A 343 5.74 -2.49 13.89
C PRO A 343 6.37 -3.06 12.62
N ILE A 344 7.39 -2.38 12.11
CA ILE A 344 8.20 -2.86 10.99
C ILE A 344 9.54 -3.30 11.58
N VAL A 345 10.04 -4.45 11.15
CA VAL A 345 11.34 -4.98 11.58
C VAL A 345 12.36 -4.75 10.47
N GLY A 346 13.53 -4.24 10.82
CA GLY A 346 14.63 -3.95 9.89
C GLY A 346 15.32 -2.62 10.23
N GLN A 347 16.64 -2.56 10.07
CA GLN A 347 17.39 -1.31 10.26
C GLN A 347 16.95 -0.25 9.23
N ASP A 348 16.57 -0.70 8.04
CA ASP A 348 16.13 0.14 6.92
C ASP A 348 14.87 0.94 7.25
N ALA A 349 13.98 0.47 8.12
CA ALA A 349 12.73 1.18 8.45
C ALA A 349 12.99 2.57 9.06
N ILE A 350 14.01 2.70 9.89
CA ILE A 350 14.44 4.00 10.46
C ILE A 350 15.15 4.82 9.38
N GLY A 351 15.95 4.14 8.55
CA GLY A 351 16.60 4.72 7.39
C GLY A 351 15.62 5.41 6.44
N PHE A 352 14.55 4.72 6.06
CA PHE A 352 13.47 5.24 5.23
C PHE A 352 12.75 6.39 5.90
N TYR A 353 12.50 6.34 7.21
CA TYR A 353 11.90 7.48 7.92
C TYR A 353 12.75 8.74 7.80
N LEU A 354 14.07 8.63 8.05
CA LEU A 354 15.01 9.74 7.97
C LEU A 354 15.25 10.22 6.53
N LEU A 355 15.32 9.29 5.58
CA LEU A 355 15.40 9.59 4.15
C LEU A 355 14.15 10.33 3.68
N SER A 356 12.95 9.86 4.03
CA SER A 356 11.68 10.49 3.67
C SER A 356 11.55 11.90 4.25
N GLU A 357 12.03 12.12 5.47
CA GLU A 357 12.15 13.48 6.05
C GLU A 357 12.96 14.39 5.13
N LYS A 358 14.15 13.94 4.69
CA LYS A 358 15.01 14.72 3.79
C LYS A 358 14.44 14.90 2.40
N VAL A 359 13.94 13.84 1.79
CA VAL A 359 13.32 13.88 0.45
C VAL A 359 12.14 14.87 0.42
N SER A 360 11.36 14.93 1.51
CA SER A 360 10.21 15.84 1.61
C SER A 360 10.57 17.32 1.54
N GLU A 361 11.82 17.69 1.86
CA GLU A 361 12.35 19.06 1.70
C GLU A 361 12.51 19.43 0.20
N HIS A 362 12.55 18.44 -0.71
CA HIS A 362 12.83 18.63 -2.14
C HIS A 362 11.65 18.29 -3.06
N VAL A 363 10.92 17.20 -2.79
CA VAL A 363 9.81 16.70 -3.61
C VAL A 363 8.71 16.07 -2.75
N LYS A 364 7.47 16.07 -3.26
CA LYS A 364 6.32 15.42 -2.58
C LYS A 364 6.10 13.97 -3.00
N VAL A 365 6.71 13.55 -4.11
CA VAL A 365 6.51 12.24 -4.73
C VAL A 365 7.85 11.68 -5.15
N VAL A 366 8.08 10.41 -4.84
CA VAL A 366 9.20 9.62 -5.35
C VAL A 366 8.70 8.28 -5.89
N GLN A 367 9.41 7.73 -6.87
CA GLN A 367 9.27 6.34 -7.27
C GLN A 367 10.32 5.49 -6.57
N SER A 368 9.93 4.28 -6.17
CA SER A 368 10.76 3.26 -5.51
C SER A 368 10.77 1.99 -6.35
N GLY A 369 11.87 1.23 -6.29
CA GLY A 369 12.04 -0.06 -6.96
C GLY A 369 11.38 -1.25 -6.25
N GLN A 370 10.73 -1.01 -5.10
CA GLN A 370 10.07 -2.07 -4.33
C GLN A 370 9.01 -2.82 -5.15
N GLY A 371 8.93 -4.13 -4.93
CA GLY A 371 8.08 -5.04 -5.70
C GLY A 371 8.79 -5.75 -6.84
N ALA A 372 10.01 -5.33 -7.20
CA ALA A 372 10.77 -5.98 -8.26
C ALA A 372 11.19 -7.41 -7.86
N ASP A 373 11.73 -7.60 -6.66
CA ASP A 373 12.20 -8.91 -6.20
C ASP A 373 11.06 -9.94 -6.11
N GLU A 374 9.87 -9.54 -5.65
CA GLU A 374 8.69 -10.40 -5.54
C GLU A 374 8.10 -10.75 -6.90
N VAL A 375 8.20 -9.84 -7.89
CA VAL A 375 7.68 -10.06 -9.24
C VAL A 375 8.66 -10.86 -10.10
N PHE A 376 9.96 -10.62 -9.96
CA PHE A 376 11.00 -11.21 -10.81
C PHE A 376 11.80 -12.33 -10.15
N GLY A 377 11.51 -12.66 -8.90
CA GLY A 377 12.21 -13.72 -8.17
C GLY A 377 13.64 -13.33 -7.76
N GLY A 378 13.83 -12.09 -7.31
CA GLY A 378 15.16 -11.50 -7.06
C GLY A 378 15.83 -11.95 -5.75
N TYR A 379 15.07 -12.44 -4.78
CA TYR A 379 15.61 -12.91 -3.51
C TYR A 379 16.36 -14.25 -3.64
N PHE A 380 17.42 -14.41 -2.85
CA PHE A 380 18.30 -15.59 -2.90
C PHE A 380 17.58 -16.92 -2.57
N TRP A 381 16.46 -16.86 -1.85
CA TRP A 381 15.70 -18.05 -1.48
C TRP A 381 14.94 -18.68 -2.64
N TYR A 382 14.54 -17.93 -3.69
CA TYR A 382 13.75 -18.55 -4.77
C TYR A 382 14.50 -19.66 -5.54
N PRO A 383 15.78 -19.47 -5.94
CA PRO A 383 16.57 -20.57 -6.50
C PRO A 383 16.72 -21.77 -5.56
N GLU A 384 16.88 -21.55 -4.25
CA GLU A 384 16.99 -22.61 -3.25
C GLU A 384 15.68 -23.39 -3.10
N MET A 385 14.55 -22.67 -3.04
CA MET A 385 13.20 -23.23 -3.00
C MET A 385 12.90 -24.05 -4.27
N HIS A 386 13.36 -23.59 -5.44
CA HIS A 386 13.20 -24.29 -6.71
C HIS A 386 14.01 -25.59 -6.74
N ALA A 387 15.27 -25.54 -6.27
CA ALA A 387 16.17 -26.69 -6.25
C ALA A 387 15.71 -27.81 -5.32
N ALA A 388 15.00 -27.48 -4.23
CA ALA A 388 14.47 -28.41 -3.23
C ALA A 388 13.24 -29.22 -3.70
N SER A 389 13.25 -29.69 -4.96
CA SER A 389 12.10 -30.34 -5.61
C SER A 389 11.66 -31.67 -5.00
N ASP A 390 12.46 -32.26 -4.10
CA ASP A 390 12.19 -33.49 -3.37
C ASP A 390 11.44 -33.27 -2.03
N GLU A 391 11.34 -32.03 -1.57
CA GLU A 391 10.62 -31.65 -0.36
C GLU A 391 9.14 -31.29 -0.66
N PRO A 392 8.21 -31.46 0.30
CA PRO A 392 6.86 -30.92 0.17
C PRO A 392 6.86 -29.39 0.03
N ASP A 393 5.91 -28.82 -0.72
CA ASP A 393 5.85 -27.38 -1.04
C ASP A 393 5.93 -26.45 0.18
N LEU A 394 5.23 -26.78 1.28
CA LEU A 394 5.35 -25.99 2.52
C LEU A 394 6.79 -26.02 3.04
N GLN A 395 7.46 -27.17 3.03
CA GLN A 395 8.82 -27.30 3.55
C GLN A 395 9.83 -26.57 2.66
N ARG A 396 9.64 -26.63 1.34
CA ARG A 396 10.40 -25.84 0.36
C ARG A 396 10.36 -24.36 0.70
N PHE A 397 9.19 -23.82 1.01
CA PHE A 397 9.03 -22.42 1.38
C PHE A 397 9.52 -22.11 2.80
N ALA A 398 8.97 -22.78 3.81
CA ALA A 398 9.13 -22.43 5.22
C ALA A 398 10.58 -22.47 5.69
N SER A 399 11.37 -23.44 5.23
CA SER A 399 12.77 -23.57 5.66
C SER A 399 13.73 -22.52 5.08
N ARG A 400 13.31 -21.79 4.03
CA ARG A 400 14.10 -20.70 3.43
C ARG A 400 13.56 -19.30 3.73
N TYR A 401 12.27 -19.17 4.04
CA TYR A 401 11.61 -17.87 4.26
C TYR A 401 11.24 -17.63 5.73
N PHE A 402 10.90 -18.64 6.53
CA PHE A 402 10.42 -18.37 7.90
C PHE A 402 11.56 -17.93 8.80
N ASP A 403 11.38 -16.79 9.47
CA ASP A 403 12.29 -16.34 10.53
C ASP A 403 12.28 -17.29 11.74
N ARG A 404 11.11 -17.84 12.05
CA ARG A 404 10.84 -18.67 13.22
C ARG A 404 9.78 -19.72 12.92
N ASN A 405 10.07 -20.97 13.24
CA ASN A 405 9.03 -22.01 13.30
C ASN A 405 8.14 -21.84 14.55
N HIS A 406 7.12 -22.68 14.67
CA HIS A 406 6.15 -22.61 15.76
C HIS A 406 6.76 -22.83 17.15
N ASP A 407 7.70 -23.76 17.30
CA ASP A 407 8.34 -24.06 18.58
C ASP A 407 9.22 -22.89 19.05
N ASP A 408 9.99 -22.30 18.13
CA ASP A 408 10.77 -21.08 18.39
C ASP A 408 9.87 -19.89 18.73
N TRP A 409 8.70 -19.80 18.09
CA TRP A 409 7.70 -18.78 18.41
C TRP A 409 7.15 -18.94 19.83
N LEU A 410 6.78 -20.17 20.24
CA LEU A 410 6.32 -20.46 21.60
C LEU A 410 7.38 -20.12 22.65
N ALA A 411 8.66 -20.33 22.35
CA ALA A 411 9.77 -19.97 23.22
C ALA A 411 10.01 -18.45 23.30
N THR A 412 9.59 -17.68 22.29
CA THR A 412 9.82 -16.23 22.19
C THR A 412 8.69 -15.40 22.81
N ILE A 413 7.43 -15.80 22.60
CA ILE A 413 6.25 -15.00 22.96
C ILE A 413 5.76 -15.31 24.39
N SER A 414 5.04 -14.35 25.00
CA SER A 414 4.38 -14.55 26.29
C SER A 414 3.42 -15.76 26.25
N PRO A 415 3.38 -16.61 27.30
CA PRO A 415 2.44 -17.74 27.37
C PRO A 415 0.96 -17.38 27.22
N ALA A 416 0.59 -16.13 27.55
CA ALA A 416 -0.78 -15.64 27.39
C ALA A 416 -1.22 -15.51 25.91
N LEU A 417 -0.27 -15.52 24.97
CA LEU A 417 -0.51 -15.47 23.54
C LEU A 417 -0.28 -16.83 22.87
N HIS A 418 0.08 -17.89 23.59
CA HIS A 418 0.35 -19.19 22.98
C HIS A 418 -0.84 -19.72 22.18
N LEU A 419 -0.53 -20.44 21.11
CA LEU A 419 -1.47 -21.09 20.22
C LEU A 419 -1.15 -22.59 20.20
N ASP A 420 -2.17 -23.44 20.20
CA ASP A 420 -2.01 -24.90 20.14
C ASP A 420 -1.71 -25.42 18.72
N SER A 421 -1.60 -24.52 17.75
CA SER A 421 -1.44 -24.83 16.32
C SER A 421 -0.52 -23.84 15.65
N ASP A 422 0.06 -24.21 14.51
CA ASP A 422 0.84 -23.33 13.64
C ASP A 422 -0.06 -22.69 12.55
N PRO A 423 -0.63 -21.50 12.81
CA PRO A 423 -1.50 -20.83 11.83
C PRO A 423 -0.73 -20.33 10.61
N THR A 424 0.59 -20.12 10.71
CA THR A 424 1.37 -19.54 9.61
C THR A 424 1.67 -20.60 8.56
N SER A 425 2.11 -21.78 8.98
CA SER A 425 2.25 -22.93 8.07
C SER A 425 0.92 -23.30 7.41
N ALA A 426 -0.19 -23.26 8.15
CA ALA A 426 -1.52 -23.52 7.60
C ALA A 426 -1.96 -22.45 6.58
N LEU A 427 -1.66 -21.17 6.85
CA LEU A 427 -1.91 -20.07 5.94
C LEU A 427 -1.11 -20.24 4.64
N VAL A 428 0.20 -20.44 4.73
CA VAL A 428 1.10 -20.58 3.58
C VAL A 428 0.72 -21.80 2.73
N SER A 429 0.45 -22.94 3.36
CA SER A 429 0.02 -24.15 2.64
C SER A 429 -1.24 -23.91 1.82
N ARG A 430 -2.22 -23.20 2.40
CA ARG A 430 -3.47 -22.85 1.73
C ARG A 430 -3.23 -21.88 0.56
N LEU A 431 -2.39 -20.87 0.75
CA LEU A 431 -2.09 -19.87 -0.29
C LEU A 431 -1.34 -20.49 -1.47
N LEU A 432 -0.35 -21.36 -1.23
CA LEU A 432 0.36 -22.09 -2.27
C LEU A 432 -0.58 -22.99 -3.08
N ALA A 433 -1.57 -23.61 -2.42
CA ALA A 433 -2.56 -24.47 -3.08
C ALA A 433 -3.67 -23.69 -3.82
N GLU A 434 -3.99 -22.48 -3.39
CA GLU A 434 -4.99 -21.61 -4.03
C GLU A 434 -4.42 -20.79 -5.20
N ALA A 435 -3.09 -20.69 -5.30
CA ALA A 435 -2.44 -19.91 -6.33
C ALA A 435 -2.71 -20.48 -7.73
N ASP A 436 -3.02 -19.58 -8.66
CA ASP A 436 -3.30 -19.92 -10.05
C ASP A 436 -1.99 -20.03 -10.86
N GLY A 437 -1.09 -20.92 -10.44
CA GLY A 437 0.24 -21.16 -11.04
C GLY A 437 0.39 -22.56 -11.63
N ASP A 438 1.26 -22.70 -12.64
CA ASP A 438 1.52 -24.00 -13.29
C ASP A 438 2.61 -24.80 -12.56
N GLU A 439 3.57 -24.10 -11.96
CA GLU A 439 4.67 -24.66 -11.18
C GLU A 439 4.70 -24.10 -9.75
N PHE A 440 5.43 -24.76 -8.85
CA PHE A 440 5.58 -24.31 -7.46
C PHE A 440 6.10 -22.87 -7.34
N LEU A 441 7.08 -22.47 -8.16
CA LEU A 441 7.57 -21.08 -8.13
C LEU A 441 6.50 -20.08 -8.58
N ASP A 442 5.64 -20.45 -9.54
CA ASP A 442 4.52 -19.60 -9.97
C ASP A 442 3.56 -19.38 -8.79
N SER A 443 3.29 -20.42 -8.01
CA SER A 443 2.48 -20.33 -6.79
C SER A 443 3.13 -19.47 -5.69
N VAL A 444 4.45 -19.59 -5.52
CA VAL A 444 5.21 -18.78 -4.56
C VAL A 444 5.16 -17.30 -4.95
N LEU A 445 5.52 -16.95 -6.18
CA LEU A 445 5.52 -15.57 -6.66
C LEU A 445 4.11 -14.96 -6.63
N HIS A 446 3.09 -15.74 -7.01
CA HIS A 446 1.70 -15.32 -6.86
C HIS A 446 1.36 -14.97 -5.41
N MET A 447 1.69 -15.85 -4.46
CA MET A 447 1.44 -15.63 -3.04
C MET A 447 2.17 -14.38 -2.54
N ASP A 448 3.44 -14.23 -2.89
CA ASP A 448 4.30 -13.13 -2.44
C ASP A 448 3.72 -11.77 -2.86
N VAL A 449 3.48 -11.61 -4.16
CA VAL A 449 2.96 -10.39 -4.78
C VAL A 449 1.56 -10.01 -4.27
N THR A 450 0.72 -10.99 -3.97
CA THR A 450 -0.68 -10.73 -3.57
C THR A 450 -0.89 -10.65 -2.06
N THR A 451 0.08 -11.10 -1.26
CA THR A 451 -0.11 -11.30 0.19
C THR A 451 1.01 -10.75 1.06
N LEU A 452 2.27 -10.92 0.67
CA LEU A 452 3.41 -10.63 1.57
C LEU A 452 3.97 -9.21 1.38
N ILE A 453 3.82 -8.61 0.19
CA ILE A 453 4.26 -7.24 -0.12
C ILE A 453 3.16 -6.15 0.07
N VAL A 454 2.11 -6.47 0.82
CA VAL A 454 0.98 -5.55 1.02
C VAL A 454 1.32 -4.48 2.05
N ASP A 455 0.65 -3.32 2.00
CA ASP A 455 0.90 -2.18 2.91
C ASP A 455 2.29 -1.54 2.72
N ASP A 456 2.61 -1.13 1.47
CA ASP A 456 3.88 -0.47 1.08
C ASP A 456 4.46 0.42 2.20
N PRO A 457 5.67 0.08 2.72
CA PRO A 457 6.23 0.72 3.90
C PRO A 457 6.83 2.12 3.63
N VAL A 458 6.88 2.58 2.38
CA VAL A 458 7.51 3.86 1.97
C VAL A 458 6.54 5.04 1.86
#